data_AF-A0A537HQI1-F1
#
_entry.id   AF-A0A537HQI1-F1
#
_cell.length_a   1.000
_cell.length_b   1.000
_cell.length_c   1.000
_cell.angle_alpha   90.00
_cell.angle_beta   90.00
_cell.angle_gamma   90.00
#
_symmetry.space_group_name_H-M   'P 1'
#
loop_
_entity.id
_entity.type
_entity.pdbx_description
1 polymer ?
#
loop_
_entity_poly.entity_id
_entity_poly.type
_entity_poly.pdbx_seq_one_letter_code
_entity_poly.pdbx_strand_id
1 'polypeptide(L)'
;MIAYFLDIHTWKRIMDSPSLASVRLRMIRVDNHSHIIHATIKEMVAAAKANNLTEYSITEHVSQFRELRSSVGFGSVHDKGRIFESLKEYRDEFGKIGGESLGMKINQGLEVDYSPRYEVKVGDFVSQEDWGILLCSIHEFEDGKDIERTGREIVDRLVAYARWYDYFRLEQMALESDF
;
A
#
# COMPACT_ATOMS: atom_id res chain seq x y z
N MET A 1 33.78 -37.93 11.39
CA MET A 1 33.23 -36.70 10.77
C MET A 1 33.66 -36.72 9.31
N ILE A 2 32.76 -37.09 8.39
CA ILE A 2 33.10 -37.28 6.97
C ILE A 2 32.68 -36.00 6.23
N ALA A 3 33.67 -35.24 5.73
CA ALA A 3 33.43 -34.13 4.84
C ALA A 3 33.37 -34.67 3.40
N TYR A 4 32.20 -34.55 2.75
CA TYR A 4 32.07 -34.83 1.33
C TYR A 4 32.51 -33.60 0.54
N PHE A 5 33.66 -33.69 -0.13
CA PHE A 5 34.03 -32.74 -1.18
C PHE A 5 33.43 -33.23 -2.51
N LEU A 6 32.41 -32.54 -2.99
CA LEU A 6 31.89 -32.74 -4.34
C LEU A 6 32.82 -32.02 -5.34
N ASP A 7 33.35 -32.77 -6.31
CA ASP A 7 34.15 -32.27 -7.42
C ASP A 7 33.36 -31.24 -8.27
N ILE A 8 34.08 -30.24 -8.77
CA ILE A 8 33.62 -29.18 -9.69
C ILE A 8 32.82 -29.73 -10.88
N HIS A 9 33.14 -30.94 -11.37
CA HIS A 9 32.37 -31.58 -12.45
C HIS A 9 30.95 -31.98 -12.01
N THR A 10 30.77 -32.29 -10.73
CA THR A 10 29.47 -32.62 -10.14
C THR A 10 28.63 -31.36 -9.96
N TRP A 11 29.24 -30.23 -9.57
CA TRP A 11 28.58 -28.93 -9.52
C TRP A 11 28.10 -28.45 -10.89
N LYS A 12 28.94 -28.61 -11.91
CA LYS A 12 28.59 -28.24 -13.29
C LYS A 12 27.40 -29.06 -13.81
N ARG A 13 27.33 -30.36 -13.48
CA ARG A 13 26.22 -31.24 -13.85
C ARG A 13 24.92 -30.95 -13.10
N ILE A 14 24.98 -30.40 -11.88
CA ILE A 14 23.79 -29.91 -11.14
C ILE A 14 23.26 -28.62 -11.76
N MET A 15 24.15 -27.71 -12.18
CA MET A 15 23.75 -26.44 -12.81
C MET A 15 23.31 -26.59 -14.27
N ASP A 16 23.86 -27.56 -15.01
CA ASP A 16 23.52 -27.85 -16.41
C ASP A 16 22.33 -28.83 -16.54
N SER A 17 21.74 -29.26 -15.42
CA SER A 17 20.55 -30.10 -15.41
C SER A 17 19.33 -29.26 -15.80
N PRO A 18 18.59 -29.57 -16.89
CA PRO A 18 17.47 -28.76 -17.36
C PRO A 18 16.25 -28.71 -16.40
N SER A 19 16.35 -29.31 -15.20
CA SER A 19 15.25 -29.46 -14.26
C SER A 19 15.16 -28.38 -13.18
N LEU A 20 15.95 -27.30 -13.25
CA LEU A 20 15.76 -26.09 -12.43
C LEU A 20 15.61 -24.82 -13.27
N ALA A 21 16.15 -24.79 -14.50
CA ALA A 21 15.91 -23.69 -15.45
C ALA A 21 14.45 -23.62 -15.94
N SER A 22 13.66 -24.69 -15.78
CA SER A 22 12.24 -24.73 -16.17
C SER A 22 11.27 -24.39 -15.03
N VAL A 23 11.74 -24.27 -13.79
CA VAL A 23 10.99 -23.52 -12.78
C VAL A 23 11.40 -22.07 -12.96
N ARG A 24 10.92 -21.45 -14.05
CA ARG A 24 10.63 -20.02 -13.99
C ARG A 24 9.72 -19.88 -12.78
N LEU A 25 10.27 -19.49 -11.63
CA LEU A 25 9.51 -18.77 -10.63
C LEU A 25 8.86 -17.65 -11.43
N ARG A 26 7.59 -17.84 -11.82
CA ARG A 26 6.78 -16.77 -12.35
C ARG A 26 6.70 -15.81 -11.17
N MET A 27 7.61 -14.83 -11.13
CA MET A 27 7.50 -13.72 -10.22
C MET A 27 6.10 -13.16 -10.44
N ILE A 28 5.25 -13.33 -9.43
CA ILE A 28 3.93 -12.75 -9.39
C ILE A 28 4.19 -11.24 -9.42
N ARG A 29 3.76 -10.59 -10.50
CA ARG A 29 3.93 -9.15 -10.65
C ARG A 29 2.71 -8.52 -10.02
N VAL A 30 2.92 -7.85 -8.90
CA VAL A 30 1.85 -7.20 -8.14
C VAL A 30 2.15 -5.72 -8.01
N ASP A 31 1.10 -4.93 -7.96
CA ASP A 31 1.16 -3.57 -7.46
C ASP A 31 -0.05 -3.39 -6.53
N ASN A 32 0.26 -3.20 -5.25
CA ASN A 32 -0.73 -3.19 -4.18
C ASN A 32 -0.99 -1.80 -3.62
N HIS A 33 -0.45 -0.75 -4.25
CA HIS A 33 -0.58 0.60 -3.74
C HIS A 33 -0.76 1.58 -4.91
N SER A 34 -1.99 2.02 -5.13
CA SER A 34 -2.32 2.93 -6.22
C SER A 34 -3.53 3.80 -5.89
N HIS A 35 -3.56 5.00 -6.48
CA HIS A 35 -4.55 6.05 -6.21
C HIS A 35 -5.14 6.62 -7.52
N ILE A 36 -6.45 6.84 -7.55
CA ILE A 36 -7.27 7.43 -8.61
C ILE A 36 -7.18 8.95 -8.51
N ILE A 37 -6.10 9.51 -9.05
CA ILE A 37 -5.83 10.95 -9.03
C ILE A 37 -6.16 11.58 -10.39
N HIS A 38 -5.43 11.18 -11.43
CA HIS A 38 -5.48 11.79 -12.77
C HIS A 38 -5.96 10.85 -13.87
N ALA A 39 -6.16 9.57 -13.54
CA ALA A 39 -6.62 8.54 -14.45
C ALA A 39 -7.91 7.94 -13.91
N THR A 40 -8.76 7.46 -14.81
CA THR A 40 -9.87 6.60 -14.43
C THR A 40 -9.36 5.23 -13.99
N ILE A 41 -10.10 4.56 -13.10
CA ILE A 41 -9.77 3.19 -12.69
C ILE A 41 -9.64 2.23 -13.88
N LYS A 42 -10.40 2.48 -14.95
CA LYS A 42 -10.33 1.70 -16.19
C LYS A 42 -8.98 1.84 -16.89
N GLU A 43 -8.47 3.06 -17.01
CA GLU A 43 -7.15 3.32 -17.58
C GLU A 43 -6.04 2.72 -16.74
N MET A 44 -6.15 2.82 -15.41
CA MET A 44 -5.20 2.23 -14.46
C MET A 44 -5.14 0.71 -14.59
N VAL A 45 -6.30 0.04 -14.59
CA VAL A 45 -6.38 -1.42 -14.75
C VAL A 45 -5.88 -1.86 -16.14
N ALA A 46 -6.22 -1.13 -17.20
CA ALA A 46 -5.70 -1.42 -18.53
C ALA A 46 -4.17 -1.32 -18.57
N ALA A 47 -3.58 -0.31 -17.93
CA ALA A 47 -2.14 -0.13 -17.83
C ALA A 47 -1.47 -1.24 -17.00
N ALA A 48 -2.04 -1.61 -15.86
CA ALA A 48 -1.59 -2.73 -15.02
C ALA A 48 -1.54 -4.04 -15.83
N LYS A 49 -2.61 -4.33 -16.59
CA LYS A 49 -2.68 -5.50 -17.47
C LYS A 49 -1.66 -5.46 -18.61
N ALA A 50 -1.50 -4.31 -19.28
CA ALA A 50 -0.46 -4.14 -20.31
C ALA A 50 0.95 -4.38 -19.75
N ASN A 51 1.15 -4.10 -18.46
CA ASN A 51 2.39 -4.39 -17.74
C ASN A 51 2.47 -5.81 -17.17
N ASN A 52 1.57 -6.72 -17.54
CA ASN A 52 1.55 -8.11 -17.11
C ASN A 52 1.50 -8.26 -15.58
N LEU A 53 0.80 -7.35 -14.88
CA LEU A 53 0.48 -7.58 -13.48
C LEU A 53 -0.52 -8.73 -13.37
N THR A 54 -0.32 -9.58 -12.35
CA THR A 54 -1.23 -10.66 -11.98
C THR A 54 -2.20 -10.23 -10.89
N GLU A 55 -1.82 -9.21 -10.12
CA GLU A 55 -2.62 -8.60 -9.07
C GLU A 55 -2.41 -7.09 -9.05
N TYR A 56 -3.51 -6.35 -8.89
CA TYR A 56 -3.50 -4.90 -8.84
C TYR A 56 -4.47 -4.41 -7.77
N SER A 57 -4.03 -3.52 -6.89
CA SER A 57 -4.87 -2.96 -5.83
C SER A 57 -4.98 -1.45 -5.98
N ILE A 58 -6.19 -0.93 -5.82
CA ILE A 58 -6.39 0.49 -5.55
C ILE A 58 -6.57 0.63 -4.04
N THR A 59 -5.85 1.57 -3.43
CA THR A 59 -5.78 1.77 -1.97
C THR A 59 -5.88 3.26 -1.67
N GLU A 60 -7.04 3.86 -1.91
CA GLU A 60 -7.24 5.30 -1.65
C GLU A 60 -6.97 5.64 -0.19
N HIS A 61 -6.41 6.83 0.05
CA HIS A 61 -6.33 7.36 1.40
C HIS A 61 -7.74 7.49 2.01
N VAL A 62 -7.92 6.99 3.24
CA VAL A 62 -9.16 7.21 4.00
C VAL A 62 -9.47 8.70 4.17
N SER A 63 -8.44 9.55 4.22
CA SER A 63 -8.60 11.01 4.28
C SER A 63 -9.11 11.65 2.99
N GLN A 64 -9.21 10.91 1.88
CA GLN A 64 -9.87 11.31 0.62
C GLN A 64 -11.37 11.00 0.56
N PHE A 65 -11.97 10.61 1.68
CA PHE A 65 -13.41 10.47 1.80
C PHE A 65 -14.00 11.64 2.58
N ARG A 66 -14.93 12.37 1.96
CA ARG A 66 -15.57 13.55 2.56
C ARG A 66 -16.26 13.22 3.87
N GLU A 67 -16.93 12.07 3.94
CA GLU A 67 -17.59 11.56 5.13
C GLU A 67 -16.62 11.53 6.33
N LEU A 68 -15.50 10.81 6.21
CA LEU A 68 -14.50 10.72 7.26
C LEU A 68 -13.85 12.08 7.53
N ARG A 69 -13.43 12.78 6.46
CA ARG A 69 -12.73 14.08 6.52
C ARG A 69 -13.54 15.18 7.22
N SER A 70 -14.87 15.10 7.20
CA SER A 70 -15.71 16.02 7.96
C SER A 70 -15.50 15.92 9.48
N SER A 71 -14.96 14.79 9.95
CA SER A 71 -14.82 14.44 11.37
C SER A 71 -13.36 14.24 11.81
N VAL A 72 -12.42 14.19 10.86
CA VAL A 72 -10.99 14.02 11.09
C VAL A 72 -10.20 15.10 10.33
N GLY A 73 -9.30 15.78 11.03
CA GLY A 73 -8.52 16.90 10.49
C GLY A 73 -7.11 16.50 10.04
N PHE A 74 -6.88 15.23 9.69
CA PHE A 74 -5.55 14.67 9.44
C PHE A 74 -5.52 13.74 8.22
N GLY A 75 -4.33 13.20 7.93
CA GLY A 75 -4.09 12.22 6.86
C GLY A 75 -3.51 12.83 5.59
N SER A 76 -3.06 11.97 4.66
CA SER A 76 -2.46 12.39 3.40
C SER A 76 -3.53 12.64 2.34
N VAL A 77 -3.67 13.91 1.96
CA VAL A 77 -4.58 14.32 0.88
C VAL A 77 -3.81 14.73 -0.35
N HIS A 78 -4.14 14.08 -1.46
CA HIS A 78 -3.73 14.55 -2.76
C HIS A 78 -4.51 15.82 -3.11
N ASP A 79 -3.84 16.97 -3.08
CA ASP A 79 -4.41 18.28 -3.44
C ASP A 79 -5.11 18.31 -4.82
N LYS A 80 -4.69 17.42 -5.74
CA LYS A 80 -5.25 17.27 -7.08
C LYS A 80 -6.05 15.98 -7.27
N GLY A 81 -6.14 15.15 -6.24
CA GLY A 81 -6.90 13.91 -6.25
C GLY A 81 -8.38 14.17 -6.07
N ARG A 82 -9.20 13.18 -6.43
CA ARG A 82 -10.63 13.22 -6.16
C ARG A 82 -10.87 13.09 -4.66
N ILE A 83 -11.85 13.84 -4.16
CA ILE A 83 -12.50 13.56 -2.88
C ILE A 83 -13.74 12.73 -3.18
N PHE A 84 -13.80 11.51 -2.66
CA PHE A 84 -15.00 10.68 -2.73
C PHE A 84 -15.99 11.15 -1.67
N GLU A 85 -17.26 11.29 -2.03
CA GLU A 85 -18.34 11.63 -1.10
C GLU A 85 -18.63 10.48 -0.12
N SER A 86 -18.43 9.22 -0.53
CA SER A 86 -18.72 8.03 0.28
C SER A 86 -17.94 6.79 -0.16
N LEU A 87 -17.89 5.76 0.71
CA LEU A 87 -17.39 4.42 0.35
C LEU A 87 -18.14 3.81 -0.83
N LYS A 88 -19.45 4.06 -0.91
CA LYS A 88 -20.28 3.60 -2.03
C LYS A 88 -19.78 4.17 -3.37
N GLU A 89 -19.49 5.46 -3.43
CA GLU A 89 -19.00 6.10 -4.65
C GLU A 89 -17.66 5.49 -5.10
N TYR A 90 -16.76 5.23 -4.15
CA TYR A 90 -15.50 4.56 -4.43
C TYR A 90 -15.70 3.14 -4.96
N ARG A 91 -16.56 2.33 -4.32
CA ARG A 91 -16.90 0.99 -4.81
C ARG A 91 -17.52 1.01 -6.21
N ASP A 92 -18.39 1.99 -6.49
CA ASP A 92 -19.03 2.14 -7.80
C ASP A 92 -18.00 2.38 -8.93
N GLU A 93 -16.77 2.82 -8.63
CA GLU A 93 -15.67 2.86 -9.61
C GLU A 93 -15.29 1.47 -10.11
N PHE A 94 -15.23 0.47 -9.24
CA PHE A 94 -14.82 -0.90 -9.63
C PHE A 94 -15.80 -1.54 -10.61
N GLY A 95 -17.08 -1.15 -10.57
CA GLY A 95 -18.08 -1.54 -11.57
C GLY A 95 -17.76 -1.08 -13.00
N LYS A 96 -16.87 -0.10 -13.18
CA LYS A 96 -16.47 0.47 -14.47
C LYS A 96 -15.33 -0.28 -15.16
N ILE A 97 -14.69 -1.22 -14.46
CA ILE A 97 -13.47 -1.89 -14.92
C ILE A 97 -13.71 -2.81 -16.12
N GLY A 98 -14.93 -3.34 -16.33
CA GLY A 98 -15.25 -4.13 -17.53
C GLY A 98 -14.39 -5.40 -17.72
N GLY A 99 -14.02 -5.71 -18.96
CA GLY A 99 -13.20 -6.88 -19.33
C GLY A 99 -11.68 -6.66 -19.15
N GLU A 100 -11.29 -5.44 -18.79
CA GLU A 100 -9.92 -5.01 -18.57
C GLU A 100 -9.28 -5.77 -17.40
N SER A 101 -10.07 -6.22 -16.42
CA SER A 101 -9.61 -7.07 -15.31
C SER A 101 -9.45 -8.55 -15.66
N LEU A 102 -9.89 -9.01 -16.85
CA LEU A 102 -9.90 -10.44 -17.17
C LEU A 102 -8.49 -11.04 -17.06
N GLY A 103 -8.32 -12.03 -16.17
CA GLY A 103 -7.06 -12.72 -15.91
C GLY A 103 -6.14 -12.01 -14.89
N MET A 104 -6.59 -10.93 -14.25
CA MET A 104 -5.86 -10.18 -13.22
C MET A 104 -6.73 -10.05 -11.96
N LYS A 105 -6.18 -10.34 -10.79
CA LYS A 105 -6.85 -10.10 -9.51
C LYS A 105 -6.88 -8.60 -9.25
N ILE A 106 -8.07 -8.05 -8.99
CA ILE A 106 -8.23 -6.64 -8.59
C ILE A 106 -8.66 -6.61 -7.13
N ASN A 107 -7.91 -5.92 -6.27
CA ASN A 107 -8.33 -5.66 -4.90
C ASN A 107 -8.87 -4.24 -4.77
N GLN A 108 -10.02 -4.15 -4.11
CA GLN A 108 -10.50 -2.92 -3.51
C GLN A 108 -9.92 -2.84 -2.09
N GLY A 109 -9.18 -1.77 -1.82
CA GLY A 109 -8.53 -1.56 -0.53
C GLY A 109 -8.51 -0.10 -0.12
N LEU A 110 -7.89 0.17 1.02
CA LEU A 110 -7.67 1.50 1.54
C LEU A 110 -6.23 1.64 2.01
N GLU A 111 -5.70 2.85 1.86
CA GLU A 111 -4.58 3.33 2.64
C GLU A 111 -5.12 4.04 3.87
N VAL A 112 -4.98 3.39 5.02
CA VAL A 112 -5.47 3.82 6.32
C VAL A 112 -4.42 4.71 6.95
N ASP A 113 -4.70 6.01 6.96
CA ASP A 113 -3.91 7.00 7.69
C ASP A 113 -4.08 6.77 9.20
N TYR A 114 -3.03 6.30 9.89
CA TYR A 114 -3.09 6.10 11.33
C TYR A 114 -2.83 7.41 12.09
N SER A 115 -3.66 7.65 13.09
CA SER A 115 -3.39 8.64 14.13
C SER A 115 -4.05 8.22 15.44
N PRO A 116 -3.33 8.21 16.56
CA PRO A 116 -3.91 7.86 17.86
C PRO A 116 -5.04 8.80 18.27
N ARG A 117 -5.09 10.02 17.71
CA ARG A 117 -6.16 11.01 17.97
C ARG A 117 -7.51 10.59 17.37
N TYR A 118 -7.48 9.75 16.34
CA TYR A 118 -8.64 9.44 15.51
C TYR A 118 -8.87 7.94 15.29
N GLU A 119 -8.11 7.08 15.99
CA GLU A 119 -8.11 5.62 15.85
C GLU A 119 -9.52 5.03 15.79
N VAL A 120 -10.38 5.33 16.77
CA VAL A 120 -11.77 4.84 16.81
C VAL A 120 -12.58 5.28 15.59
N LYS A 121 -12.48 6.56 15.20
CA LYS A 121 -13.25 7.08 14.04
C LYS A 121 -12.80 6.47 12.72
N VAL A 122 -11.51 6.24 12.58
CA VAL A 122 -10.94 5.60 11.40
C VAL A 122 -11.32 4.12 11.37
N GLY A 123 -11.21 3.40 12.49
CA GLY A 123 -11.65 2.02 12.61
C GLY A 123 -13.13 1.84 12.31
N ASP A 124 -13.98 2.69 12.89
CA ASP A 124 -15.43 2.70 12.61
C ASP A 124 -15.70 2.89 11.11
N PHE A 125 -14.94 3.75 10.42
CA PHE A 125 -15.07 3.99 8.98
C PHE A 125 -14.57 2.80 8.15
N VAL A 126 -13.40 2.25 8.48
CA VAL A 126 -12.80 1.10 7.78
C VAL A 126 -13.67 -0.15 7.94
N SER A 127 -14.26 -0.37 9.11
CA SER A 127 -15.09 -1.55 9.42
C SER A 127 -16.43 -1.62 8.69
N GLN A 128 -16.81 -0.59 7.92
CA GLN A 128 -18.10 -0.55 7.21
C GLN A 128 -18.16 -1.52 6.02
N GLU A 129 -17.02 -1.99 5.51
CA GLU A 129 -16.92 -2.86 4.34
C GLU A 129 -15.81 -3.91 4.53
N ASP A 130 -15.91 -5.02 3.79
CA ASP A 130 -14.85 -6.03 3.72
C ASP A 130 -13.81 -5.65 2.67
N TRP A 131 -12.59 -5.35 3.10
CA TRP A 131 -11.50 -4.93 2.21
C TRP A 131 -10.66 -6.10 1.72
N GLY A 132 -10.24 -6.05 0.45
CA GLY A 132 -9.28 -7.02 -0.09
C GLY A 132 -7.84 -6.78 0.39
N ILE A 133 -7.54 -5.54 0.75
CA ILE A 133 -6.25 -5.12 1.34
C ILE A 133 -6.44 -3.81 2.13
N LEU A 134 -5.74 -3.70 3.25
CA LEU A 134 -5.58 -2.45 3.99
C LEU A 134 -4.08 -2.18 4.14
N LEU A 135 -3.66 -0.96 3.82
CA LEU A 135 -2.31 -0.48 4.06
C LEU A 135 -2.36 0.52 5.21
N CYS A 136 -1.71 0.23 6.32
CA CYS A 136 -1.61 1.21 7.38
C CYS A 136 -0.38 2.10 7.16
N SER A 137 -0.60 3.42 7.13
CA SER A 137 0.45 4.40 6.86
C SER A 137 0.48 5.51 7.90
N ILE A 138 1.69 5.99 8.21
CA ILE A 138 1.91 7.17 9.08
C ILE A 138 2.29 8.36 8.20
N HIS A 139 1.42 9.37 8.14
CA HIS A 139 1.65 10.59 7.34
C HIS A 139 1.81 11.87 8.18
N GLU A 140 1.55 11.78 9.47
CA GLU A 140 1.56 12.89 10.40
C GLU A 140 2.23 12.46 11.71
N PHE A 141 3.03 13.36 12.29
CA PHE A 141 3.52 13.20 13.66
C PHE A 141 2.40 13.42 14.68
N GLU A 142 2.63 13.05 15.94
CA GLU A 142 1.63 13.22 16.99
C GLU A 142 1.25 14.70 17.23
N ASP A 143 2.18 15.62 16.96
CA ASP A 143 1.96 17.07 17.07
C ASP A 143 1.14 17.67 15.90
N GLY A 144 0.72 16.83 14.97
CA GLY A 144 -0.11 17.22 13.84
C GLY A 144 0.67 17.69 12.61
N LYS A 145 2.00 17.55 12.60
CA LYS A 145 2.82 17.95 11.46
C LYS A 145 2.93 16.84 10.44
N ASP A 146 2.68 17.21 9.18
CA ASP A 146 2.89 16.35 8.01
C ASP A 146 4.37 15.91 7.93
N ILE A 147 4.61 14.60 7.84
CA ILE A 147 5.95 14.01 7.85
C ILE A 147 6.72 14.37 6.57
N GLU A 148 6.07 14.28 5.41
CA GLU A 148 6.67 14.49 4.10
C GLU A 148 7.08 15.95 3.83
N ARG A 149 6.32 16.89 4.40
CA ARG A 149 6.59 18.34 4.34
C ARG A 149 7.62 18.74 5.39
N THR A 150 7.47 18.25 6.61
CA THR A 150 8.34 18.61 7.74
C THR A 150 9.72 17.97 7.63
N GLY A 151 9.82 16.80 7.01
CA GLY A 151 11.08 16.07 6.78
C GLY A 151 12.05 16.74 5.81
N ARG A 152 11.64 17.79 5.11
CA ARG A 152 12.48 18.49 4.11
C ARG A 152 13.39 19.56 4.71
N GLU A 153 13.17 19.93 5.97
CA GLU A 153 13.98 20.91 6.67
C GLU A 153 15.34 20.33 7.05
N ILE A 154 16.42 21.09 6.84
CA ILE A 154 17.71 20.75 7.41
C ILE A 154 17.64 21.04 8.91
N VAL A 155 17.65 19.96 9.70
CA VAL A 155 17.63 20.02 11.16
C VAL A 155 18.92 19.45 11.73
N ASP A 156 19.22 19.76 12.99
CA ASP A 156 20.34 19.13 13.67
C ASP A 156 20.08 17.63 13.93
N ARG A 157 21.14 16.91 14.28
CA ARG A 157 21.08 15.46 14.51
C ARG A 157 20.13 15.06 15.62
N LEU A 158 20.00 15.86 16.69
CA LEU A 158 19.15 15.53 17.83
C LEU A 158 17.68 15.64 17.43
N VAL A 159 17.30 16.68 16.70
CA VAL A 159 15.95 16.85 16.15
C VAL A 159 15.63 15.75 15.15
N ALA A 160 16.56 15.39 14.25
CA ALA A 160 16.36 14.28 13.32
C ALA A 160 16.12 12.95 14.06
N TYR A 161 16.90 12.67 15.11
CA TYR A 161 16.73 11.47 15.93
C TYR A 161 15.37 11.45 16.63
N ALA A 162 14.95 12.58 17.21
CA ALA A 162 13.64 12.69 17.85
C ALA A 162 12.48 12.44 16.87
N ARG A 163 12.56 12.98 15.65
CA ARG A 163 11.56 12.75 14.59
C ARG A 163 11.49 11.27 14.18
N TRP A 164 12.63 10.62 13.97
CA TRP A 164 12.65 9.18 13.66
C TRP A 164 12.10 8.33 14.80
N TYR A 165 12.46 8.66 16.05
CA TYR A 165 11.91 7.97 17.21
C TYR A 165 10.39 8.09 17.28
N ASP A 166 9.84 9.28 17.05
CA ASP A 166 8.39 9.50 17.04
C ASP A 166 7.71 8.72 15.90
N TYR A 167 8.28 8.75 14.70
CA TYR A 167 7.79 7.98 13.55
C TYR A 167 7.69 6.48 13.83
N PHE A 168 8.79 5.86 14.29
CA PHE A 168 8.81 4.42 14.58
C PHE A 168 7.88 4.03 15.74
N ARG A 169 7.71 4.92 16.71
CA ARG A 169 6.74 4.71 17.78
C ARG A 169 5.30 4.73 17.23
N LEU A 170 4.97 5.65 16.32
CA LEU A 170 3.66 5.68 15.66
C LEU A 170 3.43 4.46 14.77
N GLU A 171 4.45 4.00 14.04
CA GLU A 171 4.38 2.74 13.28
C GLU A 171 4.10 1.54 14.20
N GLN A 172 4.77 1.47 15.36
CA GLN A 172 4.51 0.42 16.33
C GLN A 172 3.06 0.47 16.85
N MET A 173 2.57 1.65 17.22
CA MET A 173 1.19 1.82 17.69
C MET A 173 0.18 1.42 16.61
N ALA A 174 0.44 1.77 15.35
CA ALA A 174 -0.36 1.35 14.21
C ALA A 174 -0.42 -0.17 14.05
N LEU A 175 0.71 -0.87 14.22
CA LEU A 175 0.79 -2.33 14.14
C LEU A 175 0.08 -3.04 15.32
N GLU A 176 0.05 -2.41 16.49
CA GLU A 176 -0.58 -2.92 17.70
C GLU A 176 -2.06 -2.52 17.82
N SER A 177 -2.54 -1.66 16.92
CA SER A 177 -3.93 -1.23 16.91
C SER A 177 -4.83 -2.27 16.26
N ASP A 178 -6.03 -2.40 16.81
CA ASP A 178 -7.07 -3.33 16.36
C ASP A 178 -8.10 -2.65 15.42
N PHE A 179 -7.77 -1.51 14.80
CA PHE A 179 -8.69 -0.82 13.88
C PHE A 179 -9.00 -1.62 12.61
#